data_AF-A0A803RCE5-F1
#
_entry.id   AF-A0A803RCE5-F1
#
_cell.length_a   1.000
_cell.length_b   1.000
_cell.length_c   1.000
_cell.angle_alpha   90.00
_cell.angle_beta   90.00
_cell.angle_gamma   90.00
#
_symmetry.space_group_name_H-M   'P 1'
#
loop_
_entity.id
_entity.type
_entity.pdbx_description
1 polymer ?
#
loop_
_entity_poly.entity_id
_entity_poly.type
_entity_poly.pdbx_seq_one_letter_code
_entity_poly.pdbx_strand_id
1 'polypeptide(L)' 'MATSITSVELNYLVFRYLQESGFTHSAFALGYEAGINKSPIDGNLVPPGALITFVQKGLQFLEMEANLK' A
#
# COMPACT_ATOMS: atom_id res chain seq x y z
N MET A 1 14.66 -15.19 3.89
CA MET A 1 15.06 -13.86 3.36
C MET A 1 14.00 -12.87 3.79
N ALA A 2 14.36 -11.78 4.47
CA ALA A 2 13.39 -10.74 4.78
C ALA A 2 12.94 -10.13 3.45
N THR A 3 11.68 -10.34 3.08
CA THR A 3 11.07 -9.68 1.92
C THR A 3 10.88 -8.21 2.27
N SER A 4 11.71 -7.35 1.71
CA SER A 4 11.62 -5.89 1.85
C SER A 4 10.62 -5.33 0.85
N ILE A 5 9.70 -4.48 1.31
CA ILE A 5 8.84 -3.70 0.42
C ILE A 5 9.68 -2.64 -0.32
N THR A 6 9.43 -2.48 -1.61
CA THR A 6 10.04 -1.44 -2.45
C THR A 6 9.19 -0.17 -2.47
N SER A 7 9.79 0.96 -2.83
CA SER A 7 9.05 2.22 -3.00
C SER A 7 7.97 2.12 -4.08
N VAL A 8 8.17 1.31 -5.11
CA VAL A 8 7.18 1.10 -6.19
C VAL A 8 5.93 0.42 -5.64
N GLU A 9 6.10 -0.64 -4.85
CA GLU A 9 5.00 -1.36 -4.21
C GLU A 9 4.26 -0.48 -3.20
N LEU A 10 5.00 0.24 -2.35
CA LEU A 10 4.38 1.12 -1.37
C LEU A 10 3.61 2.28 -2.03
N ASN A 11 4.20 2.93 -3.04
CA ASN A 11 3.52 4.00 -3.78
C ASN A 11 2.24 3.50 -4.44
N TYR A 12 2.24 2.28 -4.99
CA TYR A 12 1.05 1.70 -5.60
C TYR A 12 -0.06 1.43 -4.57
N LEU A 13 0.30 0.91 -3.40
CA LEU A 13 -0.66 0.69 -2.30
C LEU A 13 -1.26 2.01 -1.80
N VAL A 14 -0.44 3.07 -1.68
CA VAL A 14 -0.92 4.41 -1.31
C VAL A 14 -1.83 4.98 -2.39
N PHE A 15 -1.44 4.89 -3.66
CA PHE A 15 -2.27 5.32 -4.78
C PHE A 15 -3.65 4.63 -4.77
N ARG A 16 -3.68 3.30 -4.59
CA ARG A 16 -4.91 2.51 -4.50
C ARG A 16 -5.78 2.93 -3.32
N TYR A 17 -5.19 3.13 -2.15
CA TYR A 17 -5.91 3.64 -0.99
C TYR A 17 -6.56 5.00 -1.25
N LEU A 18 -5.85 5.93 -1.90
CA LEU A 18 -6.38 7.24 -2.24
C LEU A 18 -7.57 7.14 -3.19
N GLN A 19 -7.49 6.26 -4.20
CA GLN A 19 -8.61 6.00 -5.11
C GLN A 19 -9.82 5.40 -4.37
N GLU A 20 -9.60 4.35 -3.58
CA GLU A 20 -10.64 3.62 -2.83
C GLU A 20 -11.34 4.51 -1.80
N SER A 21 -10.63 5.50 -1.26
CA SER A 21 -11.17 6.46 -0.27
C SER A 21 -11.81 7.71 -0.90
N GLY A 22 -11.79 7.85 -2.23
CA GLY A 22 -12.37 9.01 -2.92
C GLY A 22 -11.50 10.28 -2.92
N PHE A 23 -10.20 10.18 -2.59
CA PHE A 23 -9.26 11.31 -2.64
C PHE A 23 -8.77 11.55 -4.08
N THR A 24 -9.68 11.87 -4.99
CA THR A 24 -9.44 11.93 -6.44
C THR A 24 -8.25 12.81 -6.82
N HIS A 25 -8.13 14.02 -6.27
CA HIS A 25 -7.04 14.93 -6.61
C HIS A 25 -5.69 14.45 -6.09
N SER A 26 -5.65 13.90 -4.88
CA SER A 26 -4.43 13.33 -4.31
C SER A 26 -3.97 12.08 -5.08
N ALA A 27 -4.92 11.20 -5.45
CA ALA A 27 -4.63 10.03 -6.27
C ALA A 27 -4.09 10.44 -7.66
N PHE A 28 -4.64 11.50 -8.26
CA PHE A 28 -4.14 12.04 -9.52
C PHE A 28 -2.71 12.56 -9.40
N ALA A 29 -2.45 13.43 -8.42
CA ALA A 29 -1.13 14.02 -8.20
C ALA A 29 -0.07 12.94 -7.93
N LEU A 30 -0.34 12.04 -6.97
CA LEU A 30 0.57 10.93 -6.65
C LEU A 30 0.73 9.98 -7.84
N GLY A 31 -0.35 9.65 -8.55
CA GLY A 31 -0.32 8.78 -9.71
C GLY A 31 0.65 9.27 -10.79
N TYR A 32 0.69 10.59 -11.01
CA TYR A 32 1.62 11.23 -11.92
C TYR A 32 3.04 11.31 -11.36
N GLU A 33 3.22 11.85 -10.15
CA GLU A 33 4.54 12.03 -9.53
C GLU A 33 5.29 10.71 -9.30
N ALA A 34 4.57 9.66 -8.88
CA ALA A 34 5.13 8.34 -8.64
C ALA A 34 5.22 7.47 -9.91
N GLY A 35 4.77 7.96 -11.07
CA GLY A 35 4.81 7.22 -12.33
C GLY A 35 4.03 5.91 -12.30
N ILE A 36 2.87 5.88 -11.64
CA ILE A 36 2.07 4.65 -11.42
C ILE A 36 1.69 3.98 -12.74
N ASN A 37 1.44 4.76 -13.78
CA ASN A 37 1.15 4.27 -15.13
C ASN A 37 2.31 3.51 -15.80
N LYS A 38 3.54 3.67 -15.31
CA LYS A 38 4.74 2.95 -15.76
C LYS A 38 5.14 1.84 -14.77
N SER A 39 4.37 1.66 -13.70
CA SER A 39 4.63 0.63 -12.70
C SER A 39 4.48 -0.77 -13.32
N PRO A 40 5.36 -1.73 -13.00
CA PRO A 40 5.21 -3.12 -13.44
C PRO A 40 4.10 -3.89 -12.69
N ILE A 41 3.41 -3.25 -11.74
CA ILE A 41 2.39 -3.88 -10.90
C ILE A 41 1.08 -4.05 -11.67
N ASP A 42 0.60 -5.29 -11.76
CA ASP A 42 -0.75 -5.59 -12.23
C ASP A 42 -1.79 -5.26 -11.14
N GLY A 43 -2.61 -4.24 -11.40
CA GLY A 43 -3.63 -3.77 -10.48
C GLY A 43 -4.71 -4.80 -10.16
N ASN A 44 -4.95 -5.79 -11.03
CA ASN A 44 -5.93 -6.85 -10.80
C ASN A 44 -5.48 -7.81 -9.69
N LEU A 45 -4.17 -7.90 -9.43
CA LEU A 45 -3.61 -8.71 -8.36
C LEU A 45 -3.63 -8.00 -7.00
N VAL A 46 -3.90 -6.69 -6.98
CA VAL A 46 -3.96 -5.90 -5.74
C VAL A 46 -5.42 -5.81 -5.28
N PRO A 47 -5.80 -6.51 -4.19
CA PRO A 47 -7.18 -6.51 -3.71
C PRO A 47 -7.59 -5.13 -3.17
N PRO A 48 -8.89 -4.80 -3.16
CA PRO A 48 -9.39 -3.61 -2.46
C PRO A 48 -8.99 -3.62 -0.98
N GLY A 49 -8.62 -2.47 -0.44
CA GLY A 49 -8.21 -2.34 0.96
C GLY A 49 -6.86 -2.97 1.29
N ALA A 50 -6.02 -3.26 0.29
CA ALA A 50 -4.72 -3.91 0.49
C ALA A 50 -3.83 -3.15 1.48
N LEU A 51 -3.73 -1.81 1.35
CA LEU A 51 -2.91 -0.99 2.25
C LEU A 51 -3.43 -1.06 3.69
N ILE A 52 -4.74 -0.89 3.88
CA ILE A 52 -5.39 -0.93 5.20
C ILE A 52 -5.13 -2.30 5.84
N THR A 53 -5.34 -3.38 5.09
CA THR A 53 -5.10 -4.75 5.56
C THR A 53 -3.65 -4.97 5.97
N PHE A 54 -2.70 -4.44 5.18
CA PHE A 54 -1.28 -4.55 5.49
C PHE A 54 -0.91 -3.80 6.78
N VAL A 55 -1.37 -2.55 6.92
CA VAL A 55 -1.16 -1.74 8.13
C VAL A 55 -1.77 -2.43 9.35
N GLN A 56 -2.99 -2.94 9.23
CA GLN A 56 -3.67 -3.65 10.33
C GLN A 56 -2.91 -4.90 10.78
N LYS A 57 -2.40 -5.70 9.84
CA LYS A 57 -1.54 -6.85 10.15
C LYS A 57 -0.22 -6.42 10.81
N GLY A 58 0.37 -5.31 10.39
CA GLY A 58 1.56 -4.73 11.02
C GLY A 58 1.33 -4.34 12.47
N LEU A 59 0.18 -3.72 12.78
CA LEU A 59 -0.21 -3.39 14.16
C LEU A 59 -0.39 -4.65 15.01
N GLN A 60 -1.10 -5.65 14.50
CA GLN A 60 -1.28 -6.95 15.17
C GLN A 60 0.06 -7.65 15.44
N PHE A 61 1.00 -7.57 14.49
CA PHE A 61 2.34 -8.13 14.68
C PHE A 61 3.08 -7.46 15.84
N LEU A 62 3.06 -6.13 15.91
CA LEU A 62 3.67 -5.38 17.02
C LEU A 62 3.02 -5.71 18.38
N GLU A 63 1.69 -5.85 18.41
CA GLU A 63 0.97 -6.28 19.61
C GLU A 63 1.39 -7.69 20.06
N MET A 64 1.55 -8.64 19.13
CA MET A 64 2.03 -9.99 19.44
C MET A 64 3.47 -9.96 19.98
N GLU A 65 4.36 -9.20 19.36
CA GLU A 65 5.75 -9.04 19.84
C GLU A 65 5.83 -8.42 21.23
N ALA A 66 4.90 -7.52 21.56
CA ALA A 66 4.80 -6.92 22.89
C ALA A 66 4.29 -7.91 23.96
N ASN A 67 3.33 -8.77 23.60
CA ASN A 67 2.74 -9.77 24.51
C ASN A 67 3.60 -11.04 24.69
N LEU A 68 4.59 -11.26 23.84
CA LEU A 68 5.57 -12.37 23.97
C LEU A 68 6.70 -12.05 24.97
N LYS A 69 6.76 -10.82 25.49
CA LYS A 69 7.67 -10.38 26.56
C LYS A 69 7.01 -10.53 27.93
#